data_AF-A0A3Q3LHV6-F1
#
_entry.id   AF-A0A3Q3LHV6-F1
#
_cell.length_a   1.000
_cell.length_b   1.000
_cell.length_c   1.000
_cell.angle_alpha   90.00
_cell.angle_beta   90.00
_cell.angle_gamma   90.00
#
_symmetry.space_group_name_H-M   'P 1'
#
loop_
_entity.id
_entity.type
_entity.pdbx_description
1 polymer ?
#
loop_
_entity_poly.entity_id
_entity_poly.type
_entity_poly.pdbx_seq_one_letter_code
_entity_poly.pdbx_strand_id
1 'polypeptide(L)'
;MEENRPLSVLNYTTETAHLAKTLLDRRRLALQQERDTSAHTEGTSVNISWAACKDFTVDVGKHQIGQYIKTWEVQPCWIYSLDFLYTTEEDCHTFYLYRARFSTPSPQKPIQGTASVYFVVDVSKVKPQAAPVEVRFVLEASRLVHTPGRTRFRESWLVDIIESKTLLGRAVDL
;
A
#
# COMPACT_ATOMS: atom_id res chain seq x y z
N MET A 1 5.32 25.27 26.09
CA MET A 1 4.39 24.21 26.51
C MET A 1 4.45 23.17 25.41
N GLU A 2 5.44 22.27 25.50
CA GLU A 2 5.75 21.31 24.45
C GLU A 2 4.91 20.06 24.69
N GLU A 3 3.95 19.86 23.80
CA GLU A 3 2.92 18.84 23.91
C GLU A 3 3.55 17.46 23.69
N ASN A 4 3.48 16.64 24.75
CA ASN A 4 3.86 15.23 24.79
C ASN A 4 3.15 14.46 23.66
N ARG A 5 3.78 14.40 22.48
CA ARG A 5 3.31 13.55 21.38
C ARG A 5 3.62 12.09 21.75
N PRO A 6 2.65 11.16 21.75
CA PRO A 6 2.89 9.80 22.20
C PRO A 6 3.98 9.11 21.35
N LEU A 7 4.96 8.47 22.00
CA LEU A 7 6.05 7.74 21.33
C LEU A 7 5.54 6.68 20.33
N SER A 8 4.34 6.13 20.58
CA SER A 8 3.66 5.20 19.67
C SER A 8 3.27 5.84 18.33
N VAL A 9 2.89 7.12 18.33
CA VAL A 9 2.56 7.87 17.10
C VAL A 9 3.84 8.15 16.32
N LEU A 10 4.93 8.51 17.01
CA LEU A 10 6.22 8.83 16.39
C LEU A 10 6.87 7.60 15.72
N ASN A 11 6.85 6.45 16.38
CA ASN A 11 7.33 5.18 15.83
C ASN A 11 6.48 4.74 14.63
N TYR A 12 5.15 4.92 14.70
CA TYR A 12 4.26 4.58 13.61
C TYR A 12 4.50 5.43 12.35
N THR A 13 4.74 6.74 12.50
CA THR A 13 5.18 7.59 11.38
C THR A 13 6.55 7.20 10.83
N THR A 14 7.47 6.75 11.68
CA THR A 14 8.82 6.39 11.27
C THR A 14 8.84 5.06 10.50
N GLU A 15 8.10 4.06 10.97
CA GLU A 15 7.98 2.76 10.29
C GLU A 15 7.18 2.86 8.99
N THR A 16 6.09 3.63 8.97
CA THR A 16 5.35 3.90 7.73
C THR A 16 6.21 4.66 6.73
N ALA A 17 6.98 5.66 7.17
CA ALA A 17 7.95 6.35 6.34
C ALA A 17 9.07 5.43 5.86
N HIS A 18 9.55 4.48 6.68
CA HIS A 18 10.60 3.55 6.28
C HIS A 18 10.11 2.51 5.27
N LEU A 19 8.92 1.94 5.46
CA LEU A 19 8.31 1.02 4.49
C LEU A 19 7.99 1.72 3.18
N ALA A 20 7.45 2.93 3.25
CA ALA A 20 7.20 3.74 2.07
C ALA A 20 8.48 4.18 1.36
N LYS A 21 9.52 4.58 2.10
CA LYS A 21 10.85 4.81 1.54
C LYS A 21 11.39 3.56 0.88
N THR A 22 11.23 2.39 1.50
CA THR A 22 11.64 1.10 0.90
C THR A 22 10.87 0.79 -0.38
N LEU A 23 9.56 1.09 -0.43
CA LEU A 23 8.74 0.95 -1.64
C LEU A 23 9.20 1.87 -2.76
N LEU A 24 9.45 3.14 -2.41
CA LEU A 24 9.96 4.15 -3.33
C LEU A 24 11.34 3.75 -3.85
N ASP A 25 12.25 3.34 -2.97
CA ASP A 25 13.59 2.89 -3.32
C ASP A 25 13.56 1.65 -4.23
N ARG A 26 12.68 0.69 -3.94
CA ARG A 26 12.47 -0.48 -4.83
C ARG A 26 11.90 -0.08 -6.19
N ARG A 27 10.99 0.90 -6.22
CA ARG A 27 10.46 1.45 -7.47
C ARG A 27 11.55 2.17 -8.25
N ARG A 28 12.38 2.99 -7.59
CA ARG A 28 13.55 3.65 -8.19
C ARG A 28 14.51 2.63 -8.80
N LEU A 29 14.83 1.56 -8.08
CA LEU A 29 15.66 0.46 -8.59
C LEU A 29 15.01 -0.26 -9.78
N ALA A 30 13.71 -0.57 -9.70
CA ALA A 30 12.99 -1.20 -10.80
C ALA A 30 12.93 -0.29 -12.04
N LEU A 31 12.75 1.03 -11.88
CA LEU A 31 12.79 2.02 -12.96
C LEU A 31 14.18 2.11 -13.61
N GLN A 32 15.25 2.00 -12.81
CA GLN A 32 16.61 1.92 -13.33
C GLN A 32 16.81 0.61 -14.13
N GLN A 33 16.29 -0.51 -13.65
CA GLN A 33 16.42 -1.81 -14.31
C GLN A 33 15.51 -1.96 -15.55
N GLU A 34 14.33 -1.35 -15.56
CA GLU A 34 13.43 -1.28 -16.73
C GLU A 34 14.00 -0.42 -17.87
N ARG A 35 14.94 0.50 -17.58
CA ARG A 35 15.72 1.18 -18.61
C ARG A 35 16.72 0.24 -19.31
N ASP A 36 17.10 -0.86 -18.66
CA ASP A 36 18.12 -1.79 -19.12
C ASP A 36 17.57 -3.14 -19.64
N THR A 37 16.35 -3.54 -19.28
CA THR A 37 15.76 -4.82 -19.72
C THR A 37 14.24 -4.73 -19.94
N SER A 38 13.80 -5.02 -21.17
CA SER A 38 12.38 -5.20 -21.50
C SER A 38 11.97 -6.66 -21.30
N ALA A 39 11.22 -6.96 -20.25
CA ALA A 39 10.58 -8.27 -20.09
C ALA A 39 9.15 -8.15 -19.54
N HIS A 40 8.20 -8.57 -20.38
CA HIS A 40 6.79 -8.72 -20.08
C HIS A 40 6.55 -9.96 -19.20
N THR A 41 5.60 -9.88 -18.28
CA THR A 41 4.93 -11.07 -17.72
C THR A 41 3.46 -10.74 -17.62
N GLU A 42 2.69 -11.31 -18.53
CA GLU A 42 1.25 -11.21 -18.59
C GLU A 42 0.63 -12.20 -17.60
N GLY A 43 -0.12 -11.67 -16.64
CA GLY A 43 -1.03 -12.44 -15.81
C GLY A 43 -2.42 -11.82 -15.97
N THR A 44 -3.34 -12.58 -16.53
CA THR A 44 -4.72 -12.16 -16.78
C THR A 44 -5.47 -12.01 -15.46
N SER A 45 -5.60 -10.78 -14.95
CA SER A 45 -6.46 -10.50 -13.79
C SER A 45 -7.20 -9.17 -13.98
N VAL A 46 -8.35 -9.05 -13.30
CA VAL A 46 -9.31 -7.94 -13.38
C VAL A 46 -8.61 -6.59 -13.53
N ASN A 47 -8.77 -5.99 -14.70
CA ASN A 47 -8.01 -4.83 -15.11
C ASN A 47 -8.78 -3.57 -14.67
N ILE A 48 -8.41 -2.99 -13.54
CA ILE A 48 -8.90 -1.66 -13.20
C ILE A 48 -8.20 -0.66 -14.09
N SER A 49 -9.00 0.12 -14.81
CA SER A 49 -8.50 1.26 -15.58
C SER A 49 -8.09 2.37 -14.61
N TRP A 50 -6.81 2.42 -14.30
CA TRP A 50 -6.21 3.50 -13.51
C TRP A 50 -6.27 4.81 -14.29
N ALA A 51 -6.41 5.93 -13.55
CA ALA A 51 -6.55 7.26 -14.16
C ALA A 51 -5.31 7.62 -14.99
N ALA A 52 -5.51 8.45 -16.02
CA ALA A 52 -4.41 9.03 -16.76
C ALA A 52 -3.57 9.96 -15.87
N CYS A 53 -2.28 10.11 -16.17
CA CYS A 53 -1.35 10.93 -15.38
C CYS A 53 -1.88 12.37 -15.20
N LYS A 54 -2.46 12.98 -16.24
CA LYS A 54 -3.01 14.35 -16.17
C LYS A 54 -4.28 14.48 -15.32
N ASP A 55 -5.04 13.41 -15.18
CA ASP A 55 -6.35 13.40 -14.51
C ASP A 55 -6.22 12.89 -13.06
N PHE A 56 -4.99 12.58 -12.63
CA PHE A 56 -4.74 12.00 -11.32
C PHE A 56 -4.81 13.05 -10.21
N THR A 57 -5.56 12.73 -9.16
CA THR A 57 -5.60 13.48 -7.90
C THR A 57 -5.60 12.51 -6.72
N VAL A 58 -5.37 13.02 -5.51
CA VAL A 58 -5.39 12.20 -4.29
C VAL A 58 -6.73 11.48 -4.11
N ASP A 59 -7.84 12.17 -4.37
CA ASP A 59 -9.19 11.61 -4.24
C ASP A 59 -9.49 10.57 -5.33
N VAL A 60 -9.04 10.81 -6.56
CA VAL A 60 -9.15 9.82 -7.66
C VAL A 60 -8.36 8.55 -7.29
N GLY A 61 -7.13 8.70 -6.81
CA GLY A 61 -6.31 7.58 -6.34
C GLY A 61 -6.99 6.81 -5.20
N LYS A 62 -7.48 7.52 -4.18
CA LYS A 62 -8.22 6.91 -3.05
C LYS A 62 -9.46 6.16 -3.53
N HIS A 63 -10.23 6.73 -4.46
CA HIS A 63 -11.41 6.08 -5.03
C HIS A 63 -11.04 4.80 -5.79
N GLN A 64 -10.07 4.88 -6.71
CA GLN A 64 -9.67 3.74 -7.55
C GLN A 64 -9.02 2.61 -6.73
N ILE A 65 -8.19 2.94 -5.75
CA ILE A 65 -7.65 1.95 -4.79
C ILE A 65 -8.79 1.29 -4.00
N GLY A 66 -9.79 2.06 -3.57
CA GLY A 66 -10.98 1.53 -2.94
C GLY A 66 -11.75 0.55 -3.82
N GLN A 67 -11.93 0.86 -5.11
CA GLN A 67 -12.55 -0.08 -6.06
C GLN A 67 -11.69 -1.34 -6.25
N TYR A 68 -10.36 -1.20 -6.28
CA TYR A 68 -9.45 -2.34 -6.35
C TYR A 68 -9.56 -3.28 -5.16
N ILE A 69 -9.61 -2.73 -3.94
CA ILE A 69 -9.76 -3.56 -2.73
C ILE A 69 -11.07 -4.35 -2.76
N LYS A 70 -12.15 -3.77 -3.31
CA LYS A 70 -13.43 -4.49 -3.45
C LYS A 70 -13.34 -5.72 -4.36
N THR A 71 -12.35 -5.81 -5.25
CA THR A 71 -12.15 -7.00 -6.10
C THR A 71 -11.40 -8.12 -5.39
N TRP A 72 -10.99 -7.95 -4.13
CA TRP A 72 -10.17 -8.94 -3.41
C TRP A 72 -10.96 -10.13 -2.84
N GLU A 73 -12.29 -10.12 -2.96
CA GLU A 73 -13.17 -11.23 -2.52
C GLU A 73 -12.91 -11.69 -1.07
N VAL A 74 -12.53 -10.75 -0.19
CA VAL A 74 -12.32 -11.04 1.24
C VAL A 74 -13.64 -11.23 1.96
N GLN A 75 -13.61 -11.99 3.06
CA GLN A 75 -14.78 -12.25 3.90
C GLN A 75 -15.39 -10.94 4.43
N PRO A 76 -16.73 -10.86 4.58
CA PRO A 76 -17.42 -9.66 5.05
C PRO A 76 -17.04 -9.19 6.46
N CYS A 77 -16.40 -10.04 7.27
CA CYS A 77 -15.91 -9.67 8.59
C CYS A 77 -14.72 -8.69 8.54
N TRP A 78 -14.03 -8.61 7.39
CA TRP A 78 -12.97 -7.64 7.18
C TRP A 78 -13.54 -6.27 6.87
N ILE A 79 -13.22 -5.32 7.73
CA ILE A 79 -13.45 -3.90 7.48
C ILE A 79 -12.10 -3.21 7.24
N TYR A 80 -12.11 -2.11 6.48
CA TYR A 80 -10.90 -1.33 6.27
C TYR A 80 -11.14 0.18 6.25
N SER A 81 -10.12 0.93 6.67
CA SER A 81 -10.00 2.37 6.41
C SER A 81 -8.94 2.61 5.34
N LEU A 82 -9.16 3.58 4.44
CA LEU A 82 -8.18 3.97 3.43
C LEU A 82 -7.78 5.43 3.63
N ASP A 83 -6.52 5.63 4.01
CA ASP A 83 -5.94 6.92 4.35
C ASP A 83 -4.90 7.32 3.29
N PHE A 84 -4.90 8.58 2.86
CA PHE A 84 -3.76 9.18 2.18
C PHE A 84 -2.71 9.55 3.24
N LEU A 85 -1.44 9.28 2.95
CA LEU A 85 -0.34 9.56 3.88
C LEU A 85 0.43 10.81 3.48
N TYR A 86 1.09 10.79 2.32
CA TYR A 86 1.87 11.92 1.83
C TYR A 86 2.22 11.78 0.34
N THR A 87 2.75 12.86 -0.23
CA THR A 87 3.29 12.93 -1.59
C THR A 87 4.81 13.11 -1.53
N THR A 88 5.52 12.52 -2.49
CA THR A 88 6.96 12.76 -2.73
C THR A 88 7.15 13.18 -4.17
N GLU A 89 7.68 14.39 -4.37
CA GLU A 89 8.00 14.90 -5.70
C GLU A 89 9.48 14.69 -6.03
N GLU A 90 9.74 14.20 -7.23
CA GLU A 90 11.06 14.03 -7.82
C GLU A 90 11.08 14.65 -9.23
N ASP A 91 12.25 14.76 -9.85
CA ASP A 91 12.42 15.44 -11.15
C ASP A 91 11.51 14.86 -12.24
N CYS A 92 11.39 13.53 -12.29
CA CYS A 92 10.65 12.82 -13.34
C CYS A 92 9.36 12.14 -12.85
N HIS A 93 9.10 12.14 -11.54
CA HIS A 93 8.03 11.36 -10.92
C HIS A 93 7.39 12.10 -9.76
N THR A 94 6.11 11.87 -9.54
CA THR A 94 5.42 12.22 -8.30
C THR A 94 4.79 10.97 -7.73
N PHE A 95 5.14 10.64 -6.48
CA PHE A 95 4.63 9.48 -5.78
C PHE A 95 3.60 9.86 -4.75
N TYR A 96 2.48 9.15 -4.73
CA TYR A 96 1.40 9.32 -3.77
C TYR A 96 1.25 8.04 -2.95
N LEU A 97 1.38 8.16 -1.64
CA LEU A 97 1.32 7.03 -0.73
C LEU A 97 -0.03 6.97 -0.01
N TYR A 98 -0.63 5.79 0.00
CA TYR A 98 -1.87 5.48 0.71
C TYR A 98 -1.67 4.27 1.61
N ARG A 99 -2.50 4.18 2.65
CA ARG A 99 -2.56 3.02 3.55
C ARG A 99 -4.00 2.55 3.70
N ALA A 100 -4.24 1.31 3.33
CA ALA A 100 -5.43 0.58 3.72
C ALA A 100 -5.13 -0.17 5.03
N ARG A 101 -5.90 0.06 6.10
CA ARG A 101 -5.80 -0.69 7.35
C ARG A 101 -6.99 -1.60 7.51
N PHE A 102 -6.74 -2.90 7.64
CA PHE A 102 -7.74 -3.94 7.78
C PHE A 102 -7.84 -4.42 9.23
N SER A 103 -9.04 -4.75 9.67
CA SER A 103 -9.32 -5.41 10.94
C SER A 103 -10.59 -6.26 10.88
N THR A 104 -10.72 -7.17 11.84
CA THR A 104 -11.89 -8.03 12.08
C THR A 104 -12.45 -7.73 13.49
N PRO A 105 -13.23 -6.65 13.66
CA PRO A 105 -13.80 -6.31 14.95
C PRO A 105 -14.79 -7.38 15.43
N SER A 106 -14.83 -7.65 16.73
CA SER A 106 -15.90 -8.44 17.35
C SER A 106 -16.53 -7.68 18.52
N PRO A 107 -17.79 -7.98 18.90
CA PRO A 107 -18.42 -7.34 20.06
C PRO A 107 -17.61 -7.48 21.36
N GLN A 108 -16.90 -8.59 21.53
CA GLN A 108 -16.07 -8.85 22.71
C GLN A 108 -14.71 -8.14 22.63
N LYS A 109 -14.20 -7.86 21.43
CA LYS A 109 -12.91 -7.22 21.19
C LYS A 109 -13.00 -6.33 19.95
N PRO A 110 -13.32 -5.03 20.11
CA PRO A 110 -13.52 -4.12 18.99
C PRO A 110 -12.30 -3.98 18.06
N ILE A 111 -11.09 -4.19 18.57
CA ILE A 111 -9.86 -4.21 17.77
C ILE A 111 -9.03 -5.41 18.22
N GLN A 112 -8.97 -6.48 17.42
CA GLN A 112 -8.21 -7.69 17.73
C GLN A 112 -6.78 -7.69 17.17
N GLY A 113 -6.50 -6.74 16.28
CA GLY A 113 -5.27 -6.64 15.52
C GLY A 113 -5.55 -5.88 14.23
N THR A 114 -4.50 -5.33 13.62
CA THR A 114 -4.62 -4.67 12.31
C THR A 114 -3.54 -5.16 11.38
N ALA A 115 -3.87 -5.22 10.10
CA ALA A 115 -2.92 -5.45 9.01
C ALA A 115 -3.03 -4.29 8.03
N SER A 116 -1.90 -3.69 7.69
CA SER A 116 -1.84 -2.59 6.74
C SER A 116 -1.40 -3.06 5.35
N VAL A 117 -2.00 -2.50 4.31
CA VAL A 117 -1.50 -2.58 2.93
C VAL A 117 -1.19 -1.17 2.46
N TYR A 118 0.05 -0.96 1.99
CA TYR A 118 0.53 0.32 1.52
C TYR A 118 0.52 0.34 0.01
N PHE A 119 -0.10 1.37 -0.56
CA PHE A 119 -0.17 1.59 -2.00
C PHE A 119 0.68 2.79 -2.37
N VAL A 120 1.46 2.65 -3.43
CA VAL A 120 2.18 3.76 -4.08
C VAL A 120 1.61 3.92 -5.47
N VAL A 121 1.16 5.14 -5.76
CA VAL A 121 0.82 5.57 -7.11
C VAL A 121 1.94 6.46 -7.64
N ASP A 122 2.53 6.05 -8.76
CA ASP A 122 3.59 6.75 -9.48
C ASP A 122 2.98 7.48 -10.69
N VAL A 123 3.03 8.80 -10.64
CA VAL A 123 2.67 9.69 -11.74
C VAL A 123 3.95 10.17 -12.40
N SER A 124 4.21 9.69 -13.62
CA SER A 124 5.39 10.10 -14.37
C SER A 124 5.19 11.46 -15.03
N LYS A 125 6.16 12.36 -14.85
CA LYS A 125 6.22 13.69 -15.48
C LYS A 125 6.74 13.62 -16.93
N VAL A 126 7.39 12.51 -17.29
CA VAL A 126 8.04 12.31 -18.61
C VAL A 126 7.24 11.41 -19.55
N LYS A 127 6.38 10.53 -19.02
CA LYS A 127 5.49 9.70 -19.85
C LYS A 127 4.38 10.56 -20.48
N PRO A 128 3.74 10.08 -21.57
CA PRO A 128 2.58 10.76 -22.14
C PRO A 128 1.50 10.99 -21.09
N GLN A 129 0.96 12.20 -21.04
CA GLN A 129 -0.02 12.60 -20.03
C GLN A 129 -1.34 11.81 -20.08
N ALA A 130 -1.64 11.17 -21.21
CA ALA A 130 -2.77 10.25 -21.38
C ALA A 130 -2.49 8.82 -20.89
N ALA A 131 -1.23 8.47 -20.57
CA ALA A 131 -0.88 7.15 -20.06
C ALA A 131 -1.42 6.97 -18.63
N PRO A 132 -1.85 5.75 -18.27
CA PRO A 132 -2.34 5.48 -16.91
C PRO A 132 -1.22 5.61 -15.89
N VAL A 133 -1.58 6.03 -14.67
CA VAL A 133 -0.68 6.02 -13.53
C VAL A 133 -0.28 4.59 -13.16
N GLU A 134 0.92 4.43 -12.61
CA GLU A 134 1.40 3.12 -12.20
C GLU A 134 1.14 2.90 -10.72
N VAL A 135 0.50 1.79 -10.38
CA VAL A 135 0.16 1.45 -8.99
C VAL A 135 0.93 0.22 -8.54
N ARG A 136 1.47 0.27 -7.32
CA ARG A 136 2.11 -0.87 -6.65
C ARG A 136 1.63 -0.95 -5.20
N PHE A 137 1.69 -2.12 -4.60
CA PHE A 137 1.39 -2.27 -3.18
C PHE A 137 2.29 -3.27 -2.47
N VAL A 138 2.39 -3.14 -1.15
CA VAL A 138 3.07 -4.08 -0.26
C VAL A 138 2.23 -4.25 0.99
N LEU A 139 2.30 -5.44 1.58
CA LEU A 139 1.69 -5.67 2.88
C LEU A 139 2.65 -5.31 4.01
N GLU A 140 2.09 -4.93 5.14
CA GLU A 140 2.82 -4.75 6.37
C GLU A 140 3.68 -5.98 6.70
N ALA A 141 4.91 -5.74 7.16
CA ALA A 141 5.93 -6.77 7.42
C ALA A 141 6.38 -7.61 6.20
N SER A 142 5.83 -7.38 5.01
CA SER A 142 6.32 -7.96 3.76
C SER A 142 7.28 -7.02 3.05
N ARG A 143 8.28 -7.59 2.37
CA ARG A 143 9.12 -6.86 1.42
C ARG A 143 8.62 -7.01 -0.02
N LEU A 144 7.74 -7.97 -0.29
CA LEU A 144 7.33 -8.31 -1.66
C LEU A 144 6.43 -7.20 -2.25
N VAL A 145 6.85 -6.64 -3.37
CA VAL A 145 6.09 -5.59 -4.07
C VAL A 145 5.17 -6.26 -5.08
N HIS A 146 3.91 -5.87 -5.06
CA HIS A 146 2.85 -6.40 -5.91
C HIS A 146 2.33 -5.35 -6.88
N THR A 147 1.86 -5.80 -8.04
CA THR A 147 1.20 -4.96 -9.04
C THR A 147 -0.28 -5.34 -9.12
N PRO A 148 -1.21 -4.38 -8.98
CA PRO A 148 -2.63 -4.63 -9.19
C PRO A 148 -2.90 -5.29 -10.54
N GLY A 149 -3.77 -6.28 -10.56
CA GLY A 149 -4.11 -7.01 -11.80
C GLY A 149 -3.04 -8.03 -12.25
N ARG A 150 -1.87 -8.12 -11.61
CA ARG A 150 -0.90 -9.21 -11.84
C ARG A 150 -0.86 -10.23 -10.70
N THR A 151 -1.17 -9.80 -9.48
CA THR A 151 -1.23 -10.67 -8.31
C THR A 151 -2.65 -10.70 -7.75
N ARG A 152 -3.21 -11.90 -7.59
CA ARG A 152 -4.46 -12.09 -6.84
C ARG A 152 -4.18 -11.93 -5.35
N PHE A 153 -4.87 -10.99 -4.71
CA PHE A 153 -4.79 -10.81 -3.26
C PHE A 153 -5.33 -12.06 -2.54
N ARG A 154 -4.68 -12.46 -1.44
CA ARG A 154 -5.14 -13.56 -0.59
C ARG A 154 -5.44 -13.05 0.80
N GLU A 155 -6.63 -13.35 1.30
CA GLU A 155 -7.04 -12.98 2.65
C GLU A 155 -6.09 -13.53 3.73
N SER A 156 -5.52 -14.73 3.52
CA SER A 156 -4.55 -15.33 4.44
C SER A 156 -3.38 -14.39 4.76
N TRP A 157 -2.98 -13.52 3.82
CA TRP A 157 -1.91 -12.57 4.07
C TRP A 157 -2.25 -11.55 5.16
N LEU A 158 -3.52 -11.17 5.32
CA LEU A 158 -3.95 -10.30 6.42
C LEU A 158 -3.94 -11.03 7.76
N VAL A 159 -4.38 -12.30 7.75
CA VAL A 159 -4.36 -13.16 8.93
C VAL A 159 -2.93 -13.38 9.41
N ASP A 160 -2.03 -13.77 8.51
CA ASP A 160 -0.61 -14.04 8.80
C ASP A 160 0.07 -12.84 9.47
N ILE A 161 -0.23 -11.62 9.02
CA ILE A 161 0.31 -10.38 9.60
C ILE A 161 -0.18 -10.18 11.04
N ILE A 162 -1.48 -10.33 11.28
CA ILE A 162 -2.07 -10.15 12.62
C ILE A 162 -1.55 -11.21 13.59
N GLU A 163 -1.50 -12.47 13.15
CA GLU A 163 -0.99 -13.58 13.96
C GLU A 163 0.50 -13.40 14.29
N SER A 164 1.32 -13.05 13.30
CA SER A 164 2.76 -12.81 13.50
C SER A 164 3.03 -11.72 14.54
N LYS A 165 2.29 -10.61 14.48
CA LYS A 165 2.38 -9.54 15.50
C LYS A 165 1.95 -10.02 16.88
N THR A 166 0.88 -10.81 16.93
CA THR A 166 0.35 -11.34 18.20
C THR A 166 1.36 -12.29 18.86
N LEU A 167 2.03 -13.14 18.08
CA LEU A 167 3.08 -14.03 18.56
C LEU A 167 4.29 -13.25 19.08
N LEU A 168 4.75 -12.23 18.33
CA LEU A 168 5.86 -11.39 18.76
C LEU A 168 5.53 -10.60 20.04
N GLY A 169 4.32 -10.06 20.16
CA GLY A 169 3.89 -9.38 21.38
C GLY A 169 3.99 -10.28 22.61
N ARG A 170 3.48 -11.51 22.52
CA ARG A 170 3.55 -12.49 23.62
C ARG A 170 4.99 -12.88 24.00
N ALA A 171 5.91 -12.87 23.04
CA ALA A 171 7.31 -13.22 23.28
C ALA A 171 8.10 -12.11 23.99
N VAL A 172 7.63 -10.86 23.90
CA VAL A 172 8.25 -9.69 24.58
C VAL A 172 7.68 -9.49 25.98
N ASP A 173 6.46 -9.99 26.24
CA ASP A 173 5.81 -9.97 27.56
C ASP A 173 6.28 -11.11 28.50
N LEU A 174 7.22 -11.95 28.04
CA LEU A 174 7.91 -13.02 28.79
C LEU A 174 9.31 -12.56 29.21
#